data_AF-A0A2N2T7Y5-F1
#
_entry.id   AF-A0A2N2T7Y5-F1
#
_cell.length_a   1.000
_cell.length_b   1.000
_cell.length_c   1.000
_cell.angle_alpha   90.00
_cell.angle_beta   90.00
_cell.angle_gamma   90.00
#
_symmetry.space_group_name_H-M   'P 1'
#
loop_
_entity.id
_entity.type
_entity.pdbx_description
1 polymer ?
#
loop_
_entity_poly.entity_id
_entity_poly.type
_entity_poly.pdbx_seq_one_letter_code
_entity_poly.pdbx_strand_id
1 'polypeptide(L)'
;RIYAVDTKTGKKLWKYEHRLPEGIMPCCDVINRGAALYDNLVIFGTLDAQLVALDQETGKVVWREKIDDYSAGYSYTAAPLIAEGLLITGLSGGEFGVVGRVEARDPKTGKMVWSRPVVEGHMGYKDGKENGVTGTTNASWPGETWKTGGAAPWLGGSYDPTTGLAYFGTGNPGPWNSHVRKGDNLYSASTVAIDVKTGQIKWHYQSTPNDGWDYDGVNEFITFDMDGKRVGAKADRNGFFYVLDATDGKLLNAFPFVKKVTWATSIDLKTGRPNYDPANRPGDPTAAGGDGAKGKSVFSAPGFLGGKNQMPMAYSPKTGLFYVPTNEWGMEIWN
;
A
#
# COMPACT_ATOMS: atom_id res chain seq x y z
N ARG A 1 -11.06 6.42 -17.97
CA ARG A 1 -12.13 6.02 -18.93
C ARG A 1 -12.46 4.56 -18.68
N ILE A 2 -13.70 4.11 -18.89
CA ILE A 2 -14.08 2.70 -18.85
C ILE A 2 -14.86 2.36 -20.12
N TYR A 3 -14.64 1.15 -20.65
CA TYR A 3 -15.35 0.61 -21.79
C TYR A 3 -15.91 -0.76 -21.44
N ALA A 4 -17.13 -1.05 -21.90
CA ALA A 4 -17.61 -2.42 -22.02
C ALA A 4 -17.55 -2.84 -23.48
N VAL A 5 -17.06 -4.06 -23.71
CA VAL A 5 -16.85 -4.63 -25.04
C VAL A 5 -17.43 -6.04 -25.07
N ASP A 6 -18.19 -6.35 -26.11
CA ASP A 6 -18.65 -7.70 -26.39
C ASP A 6 -17.45 -8.57 -26.82
N THR A 7 -17.20 -9.65 -26.09
CA THR A 7 -16.00 -10.49 -26.30
C THR A 7 -16.06 -11.35 -27.55
N LYS A 8 -17.25 -11.58 -28.13
CA LYS A 8 -17.41 -12.37 -29.37
C LYS A 8 -17.19 -11.52 -30.62
N THR A 9 -17.62 -10.27 -30.57
CA THR A 9 -17.68 -9.38 -31.74
C THR A 9 -16.67 -8.24 -31.67
N GLY A 10 -16.10 -7.95 -30.50
CA GLY A 10 -15.28 -6.76 -30.27
C GLY A 10 -16.07 -5.45 -30.25
N LYS A 11 -17.41 -5.51 -30.30
CA LYS A 11 -18.25 -4.30 -30.33
C LYS A 11 -18.23 -3.61 -28.97
N LYS A 12 -17.93 -2.31 -28.96
CA LYS A 12 -18.12 -1.44 -27.79
C LYS A 12 -19.60 -1.32 -27.46
N LEU A 13 -19.99 -1.77 -26.28
CA LEU A 13 -21.36 -1.69 -25.75
C LEU A 13 -21.64 -0.29 -25.19
N TRP A 14 -20.76 0.18 -24.31
CA TRP A 14 -20.82 1.52 -23.74
C TRP A 14 -19.42 2.06 -23.40
N LYS A 15 -19.35 3.37 -23.14
CA LYS A 15 -18.14 4.09 -22.72
C LYS A 15 -18.50 5.07 -21.62
N TYR A 16 -17.68 5.11 -20.58
CA TYR A 16 -17.72 6.15 -19.56
C TYR A 16 -16.42 6.98 -19.58
N GLU A 17 -16.57 8.29 -19.49
CA GLU A 17 -15.48 9.24 -19.36
C GLU A 17 -15.66 10.09 -18.10
N HIS A 18 -14.63 10.12 -17.27
CA HIS A 18 -14.53 11.01 -16.13
C HIS A 18 -13.64 12.19 -16.52
N ARG A 19 -14.15 13.41 -16.40
CA ARG A 19 -13.34 14.61 -16.62
C ARG A 19 -12.67 14.98 -15.30
N LEU A 20 -11.35 14.91 -15.29
CA LEU A 20 -10.55 15.30 -14.13
C LEU A 20 -10.52 16.83 -14.02
N PRO A 21 -10.57 17.39 -12.80
CA PRO A 21 -10.35 18.80 -12.55
C PRO A 21 -8.88 19.17 -12.82
N GLU A 22 -8.62 20.47 -12.94
CA GLU A 22 -7.25 20.99 -12.92
C GLU A 22 -6.64 20.84 -11.52
N GLY A 23 -5.31 20.75 -11.45
CA GLY A 23 -4.58 20.73 -10.17
C GLY A 23 -4.57 19.37 -9.45
N ILE A 24 -4.93 18.26 -10.11
CA ILE A 24 -4.66 16.93 -9.56
C ILE A 24 -3.14 16.74 -9.38
N MET A 25 -2.74 16.08 -8.30
CA MET A 25 -1.33 15.83 -7.96
C MET A 25 -1.03 14.33 -7.88
N PRO A 26 -1.04 13.59 -9.02
CA PRO A 26 -0.51 12.23 -9.02
C PRO A 26 1.01 12.27 -8.94
N CYS A 27 1.61 11.49 -8.04
CA CYS A 27 3.08 11.42 -7.93
C CYS A 27 3.73 10.82 -9.18
N CYS A 28 3.07 9.82 -9.77
CA CYS A 28 3.77 8.76 -10.49
C CYS A 28 3.01 8.34 -11.76
N ASP A 29 2.61 9.33 -12.56
CA ASP A 29 1.79 9.21 -13.79
C ASP A 29 0.27 9.08 -13.55
N VAL A 30 -0.51 9.28 -14.64
CA VAL A 30 -1.98 9.28 -14.66
C VAL A 30 -2.57 7.87 -14.83
N ILE A 31 -2.20 6.96 -13.94
CA ILE A 31 -2.57 5.54 -14.01
C ILE A 31 -3.85 5.19 -13.22
N ASN A 32 -4.46 4.06 -13.58
CA ASN A 32 -5.54 3.43 -12.83
C ASN A 32 -5.41 1.91 -12.96
N ARG A 33 -5.49 1.18 -11.84
CA ARG A 33 -5.23 -0.28 -11.80
C ARG A 33 -6.47 -1.15 -12.00
N GLY A 34 -7.65 -0.56 -12.15
CA GLY A 34 -8.85 -1.30 -12.55
C GLY A 34 -10.10 -0.98 -11.74
N ALA A 35 -11.07 -1.87 -11.88
CA ALA A 35 -12.40 -1.76 -11.30
C ALA A 35 -12.78 -3.06 -10.60
N ALA A 36 -13.69 -2.96 -9.64
CA ALA A 36 -14.38 -4.07 -9.03
C ALA A 36 -15.76 -4.26 -9.66
N LEU A 37 -16.25 -5.51 -9.65
CA LEU A 37 -17.63 -5.84 -9.99
C LEU A 37 -18.39 -6.25 -8.74
N TYR A 38 -19.61 -5.74 -8.57
CA TYR A 38 -20.48 -6.14 -7.46
C TYR A 38 -21.95 -5.99 -7.87
N ASP A 39 -22.74 -7.07 -7.78
CA ASP A 39 -24.12 -7.07 -8.25
C ASP A 39 -24.18 -6.61 -9.72
N ASN A 40 -24.98 -5.59 -10.06
CA ASN A 40 -25.00 -4.97 -11.40
C ASN A 40 -24.08 -3.74 -11.54
N LEU A 41 -23.02 -3.64 -10.72
CA LEU A 41 -22.17 -2.44 -10.65
C LEU A 41 -20.73 -2.70 -11.09
N VAL A 42 -20.17 -1.74 -11.83
CA VAL A 42 -18.73 -1.56 -12.09
C VAL A 42 -18.24 -0.39 -11.24
N ILE A 43 -17.37 -0.65 -10.27
CA ILE A 43 -16.94 0.33 -9.27
C ILE A 43 -15.44 0.57 -9.39
N PHE A 44 -15.02 1.83 -9.48
CA PHE A 44 -13.60 2.20 -9.61
C PHE A 44 -13.38 3.58 -9.01
N GLY A 45 -12.14 3.90 -8.66
CA GLY A 45 -11.78 5.24 -8.24
C GLY A 45 -11.08 6.08 -9.31
N THR A 46 -11.00 7.38 -9.08
CA THR A 46 -10.49 8.38 -10.02
C THR A 46 -9.37 9.21 -9.39
N LEU A 47 -8.48 9.77 -10.22
CA LEU A 47 -7.29 10.50 -9.76
C LEU A 47 -7.60 11.74 -8.91
N ASP A 48 -8.82 12.28 -9.00
CA ASP A 48 -9.35 13.36 -8.16
C ASP A 48 -10.00 12.85 -6.86
N ALA A 49 -9.55 11.69 -6.36
CA ALA A 49 -9.94 11.08 -5.10
C ALA A 49 -11.46 10.87 -4.97
N GLN A 50 -12.09 10.31 -6.01
CA GLN A 50 -13.49 9.88 -5.97
C GLN A 50 -13.64 8.38 -6.22
N LEU A 51 -14.76 7.80 -5.78
CA LEU A 51 -15.28 6.51 -6.23
C LEU A 51 -16.50 6.73 -7.11
N VAL A 52 -16.58 5.97 -8.19
CA VAL A 52 -17.69 5.99 -9.14
C VAL A 52 -18.21 4.57 -9.32
N ALA A 53 -19.51 4.38 -9.17
CA ALA A 53 -20.19 3.17 -9.61
C ALA A 53 -21.00 3.42 -10.88
N LEU A 54 -20.83 2.52 -11.82
CA LEU A 54 -21.57 2.49 -13.07
C LEU A 54 -22.48 1.27 -13.09
N ASP A 55 -23.64 1.42 -13.69
CA ASP A 55 -24.49 0.29 -14.09
C ASP A 55 -23.76 -0.53 -15.15
N GLN A 56 -23.62 -1.84 -14.92
CA GLN A 56 -22.79 -2.72 -15.75
C GLN A 56 -23.33 -2.87 -17.18
N GLU A 57 -24.64 -2.77 -17.38
CA GLU A 57 -25.28 -2.94 -18.70
C GLU A 57 -25.22 -1.66 -19.54
N THR A 58 -25.35 -0.50 -18.90
CA THR A 58 -25.55 0.79 -19.59
C THR A 58 -24.37 1.74 -19.47
N GLY A 59 -23.48 1.55 -18.50
CA GLY A 59 -22.37 2.46 -18.19
C GLY A 59 -22.80 3.79 -17.55
N LYS A 60 -24.07 3.93 -17.16
CA LYS A 60 -24.59 5.12 -16.49
C LYS A 60 -24.12 5.17 -15.03
N VAL A 61 -23.82 6.35 -14.53
CA VAL A 61 -23.44 6.55 -13.12
C VAL A 61 -24.65 6.22 -12.23
N VAL A 62 -24.46 5.29 -11.30
CA VAL A 62 -25.44 4.96 -10.26
C VAL A 62 -25.18 5.82 -9.03
N TRP A 63 -23.93 5.93 -8.61
CA TRP A 63 -23.51 6.80 -7.52
C TRP A 63 -22.07 7.28 -7.71
N ARG A 64 -21.72 8.37 -7.00
CA ARG A 64 -20.38 8.92 -6.92
C ARG A 64 -20.14 9.42 -5.50
N GLU A 65 -18.99 9.08 -4.93
CA GLU A 65 -18.62 9.46 -3.58
C GLU A 65 -17.20 10.04 -3.53
N LYS A 66 -17.02 11.10 -2.73
CA LYS A 66 -15.70 11.67 -2.47
C LYS A 66 -14.95 10.75 -1.49
N ILE A 67 -13.72 10.39 -1.82
CA ILE A 67 -12.80 9.71 -0.90
C ILE A 67 -12.13 10.78 -0.03
N ASP A 68 -11.52 11.79 -0.66
CA ASP A 68 -10.86 12.89 0.02
C ASP A 68 -10.64 14.11 -0.90
N ASP A 69 -10.00 15.14 -0.38
CA ASP A 69 -9.63 16.35 -1.11
C ASP A 69 -8.37 16.15 -1.96
N TYR A 70 -8.54 16.10 -3.28
CA TYR A 70 -7.43 15.98 -4.21
C TYR A 70 -6.47 17.19 -4.18
N SER A 71 -6.96 18.36 -3.77
CA SER A 71 -6.12 19.56 -3.64
C SER A 71 -5.16 19.47 -2.45
N ALA A 72 -5.43 18.57 -1.51
CA ALA A 72 -4.55 18.25 -0.38
C ALA A 72 -3.58 17.10 -0.68
N GLY A 73 -3.44 16.67 -1.94
CA GLY A 73 -2.49 15.63 -2.36
C GLY A 73 -3.05 14.21 -2.38
N TYR A 74 -4.33 14.02 -2.02
CA TYR A 74 -4.98 12.73 -2.12
C TYR A 74 -5.29 12.38 -3.58
N SER A 75 -5.04 11.13 -3.95
CA SER A 75 -5.45 10.60 -5.25
C SER A 75 -5.86 9.13 -5.11
N TYR A 76 -6.34 8.54 -6.20
CA TYR A 76 -6.74 7.14 -6.21
C TYR A 76 -6.27 6.44 -7.47
N THR A 77 -5.50 5.36 -7.27
CA THR A 77 -4.91 4.58 -8.38
C THR A 77 -5.19 3.08 -8.27
N ALA A 78 -5.58 2.57 -7.11
CA ALA A 78 -5.83 1.14 -6.86
C ALA A 78 -7.05 0.61 -7.64
N ALA A 79 -7.16 -0.71 -7.76
CA ALA A 79 -8.45 -1.34 -8.01
C ALA A 79 -9.11 -1.62 -6.65
N PRO A 80 -10.42 -1.35 -6.46
CA PRO A 80 -11.12 -1.74 -5.24
C PRO A 80 -11.20 -3.27 -5.09
N LEU A 81 -11.32 -3.72 -3.84
CA LEU A 81 -11.56 -5.12 -3.47
C LEU A 81 -13.01 -5.29 -3.01
N ILE A 82 -13.67 -6.37 -3.43
CA ILE A 82 -14.93 -6.81 -2.80
C ILE A 82 -14.61 -7.95 -1.82
N ALA A 83 -14.99 -7.80 -0.56
CA ALA A 83 -14.90 -8.87 0.44
C ALA A 83 -16.05 -8.75 1.45
N GLU A 84 -16.67 -9.87 1.80
CA GLU A 84 -17.78 -9.92 2.77
C GLU A 84 -18.92 -8.92 2.48
N GLY A 85 -19.19 -8.67 1.18
CA GLY A 85 -20.23 -7.72 0.75
C GLY A 85 -19.83 -6.23 0.86
N LEU A 86 -18.57 -5.93 1.21
CA LEU A 86 -18.03 -4.57 1.32
C LEU A 86 -17.09 -4.25 0.15
N LEU A 87 -17.09 -2.98 -0.26
CA LEU A 87 -16.10 -2.39 -1.15
C LEU A 87 -14.95 -1.83 -0.31
N ILE A 88 -13.77 -2.44 -0.40
CA ILE A 88 -12.60 -2.12 0.41
C ILE A 88 -11.50 -1.54 -0.47
N THR A 89 -10.89 -0.45 -0.01
CA THR A 89 -9.77 0.16 -0.75
C THR A 89 -8.88 1.02 0.12
N GLY A 90 -7.64 1.18 -0.34
CA GLY A 90 -6.73 2.24 0.10
C GLY A 90 -6.84 3.52 -0.74
N LEU A 91 -5.84 4.38 -0.61
CA LEU A 91 -5.68 5.65 -1.35
C LEU A 91 -4.20 5.91 -1.70
N SER A 92 -3.95 6.96 -2.48
CA SER A 92 -2.62 7.42 -2.90
C SER A 92 -2.30 8.82 -2.36
N GLY A 93 -1.01 9.16 -2.31
CA GLY A 93 -0.52 10.49 -1.92
C GLY A 93 0.65 10.51 -0.92
N GLY A 94 1.40 9.41 -0.79
CA GLY A 94 2.51 9.30 0.18
C GLY A 94 3.54 10.43 0.07
N GLU A 95 3.80 10.87 -1.16
CA GLU A 95 4.74 11.95 -1.49
C GLU A 95 4.26 13.34 -1.05
N PHE A 96 2.98 13.49 -0.73
CA PHE A 96 2.35 14.76 -0.38
C PHE A 96 1.96 14.85 1.10
N GLY A 97 2.46 13.92 1.94
CA GLY A 97 2.23 13.95 3.38
C GLY A 97 0.78 13.66 3.78
N VAL A 98 0.04 12.94 2.93
CA VAL A 98 -1.32 12.48 3.27
C VAL A 98 -1.29 11.48 4.43
N VAL A 99 -2.45 11.21 5.03
CA VAL A 99 -2.59 10.10 5.99
C VAL A 99 -3.19 8.89 5.27
N GLY A 100 -2.34 7.89 5.04
CA GLY A 100 -2.74 6.61 4.48
C GLY A 100 -3.79 5.91 5.34
N ARG A 101 -4.80 5.34 4.69
CA ARG A 101 -5.87 4.57 5.33
C ARG A 101 -6.45 3.53 4.40
N VAL A 102 -7.04 2.50 4.98
CA VAL A 102 -7.92 1.56 4.29
C VAL A 102 -9.36 1.86 4.72
N GLU A 103 -10.28 1.88 3.78
CA GLU A 103 -11.70 2.11 4.02
C GLU A 103 -12.52 0.94 3.49
N ALA A 104 -13.65 0.67 4.14
CA ALA A 104 -14.73 -0.13 3.58
C ALA A 104 -16.01 0.68 3.46
N ARG A 105 -16.72 0.44 2.35
CA ARG A 105 -17.95 1.10 1.97
C ARG A 105 -18.99 0.08 1.55
N ASP A 106 -20.26 0.45 1.67
CA ASP A 106 -21.34 -0.28 1.01
C ASP A 106 -21.18 -0.11 -0.51
N PRO A 107 -20.97 -1.19 -1.29
CA PRO A 107 -20.79 -1.11 -2.74
C PRO A 107 -22.03 -0.58 -3.49
N LYS A 108 -23.23 -0.71 -2.92
CA LYS A 108 -24.47 -0.26 -3.57
C LYS A 108 -24.75 1.22 -3.39
N THR A 109 -24.20 1.83 -2.33
CA THR A 109 -24.48 3.24 -1.98
C THR A 109 -23.24 4.12 -1.88
N GLY A 110 -22.04 3.54 -1.83
CA GLY A 110 -20.77 4.24 -1.60
C GLY A 110 -20.56 4.74 -0.16
N LYS A 111 -21.55 4.55 0.72
CA LYS A 111 -21.50 5.01 2.12
C LYS A 111 -20.39 4.30 2.90
N MET A 112 -19.62 5.06 3.65
CA MET A 112 -18.55 4.54 4.51
C MET A 112 -19.11 3.70 5.66
N VAL A 113 -18.57 2.49 5.79
CA VAL A 113 -18.86 1.56 6.89
C VAL A 113 -17.77 1.66 7.94
N TRP A 114 -16.50 1.61 7.54
CA TRP A 114 -15.38 1.87 8.43
C TRP A 114 -14.20 2.48 7.69
N SER A 115 -13.34 3.16 8.44
CA SER A 115 -12.06 3.72 7.98
C SER A 115 -10.99 3.45 9.02
N ARG A 116 -9.84 2.96 8.55
CA ARG A 116 -8.69 2.61 9.37
C ARG A 116 -7.44 3.29 8.84
N PRO A 117 -7.01 4.41 9.44
CA PRO A 117 -5.69 4.97 9.20
C PRO A 117 -4.60 3.94 9.49
N VAL A 118 -3.56 3.93 8.65
CA VAL A 118 -2.38 3.05 8.78
C VAL A 118 -1.12 3.81 9.17
N VAL A 119 -1.28 5.04 9.65
CA VAL A 119 -0.26 5.78 10.38
C VAL A 119 -0.63 5.74 11.86
N GLU A 120 0.26 5.20 12.69
CA GLU A 120 0.09 5.06 14.13
C GLU A 120 -0.24 6.41 14.79
N GLY A 121 -1.17 6.39 15.75
CA GLY A 121 -1.64 7.57 16.49
C GLY A 121 -2.96 8.15 15.99
N HIS A 122 -3.45 7.73 14.82
CA HIS A 122 -4.73 8.21 14.29
C HIS A 122 -5.94 7.39 14.75
N MET A 123 -7.08 8.06 14.93
CA MET A 123 -8.36 7.44 15.24
C MET A 123 -8.98 6.77 14.01
N GLY A 124 -9.38 5.51 14.15
CA GLY A 124 -10.24 4.84 13.17
C GLY A 124 -11.72 5.07 13.47
N TYR A 125 -12.58 4.84 12.48
CA TYR A 125 -14.02 5.03 12.59
C TYR A 125 -14.79 3.83 12.06
N LYS A 126 -15.93 3.53 12.67
CA LYS A 126 -16.91 2.54 12.20
C LYS A 126 -18.31 3.06 12.46
N ASP A 127 -19.16 3.04 11.44
CA ASP A 127 -20.55 3.53 11.49
C ASP A 127 -20.64 4.97 12.09
N GLY A 128 -19.69 5.83 11.71
CA GLY A 128 -19.60 7.22 12.17
C GLY A 128 -19.13 7.40 13.63
N LYS A 129 -18.71 6.32 14.31
CA LYS A 129 -18.22 6.35 15.69
C LYS A 129 -16.74 6.04 15.76
N GLU A 130 -16.06 6.58 16.76
CA GLU A 130 -14.67 6.24 17.07
C GLU A 130 -14.53 4.74 17.28
N ASN A 131 -13.50 4.16 16.66
CA ASN A 131 -13.21 2.73 16.65
C ASN A 131 -11.77 2.48 17.10
N GLY A 132 -11.28 3.28 18.05
CA GLY A 132 -9.95 3.14 18.63
C GLY A 132 -8.81 3.69 17.76
N VAL A 133 -7.75 4.10 18.44
CA VAL A 133 -6.51 4.59 17.84
C VAL A 133 -5.75 3.43 17.20
N THR A 134 -5.24 3.65 15.99
CA THR A 134 -4.30 2.73 15.35
C THR A 134 -2.96 2.80 16.07
N GLY A 135 -2.52 1.69 16.69
CA GLY A 135 -1.28 1.65 17.48
C GLY A 135 -1.31 2.59 18.69
N THR A 136 -0.15 3.13 19.08
CA THR A 136 -0.02 4.08 20.20
C THR A 136 0.53 5.42 19.74
N THR A 137 -0.20 6.52 19.98
CA THR A 137 0.24 7.87 19.61
C THR A 137 1.65 8.17 20.14
N ASN A 138 2.51 8.67 19.26
CA ASN A 138 3.91 9.02 19.53
C ASN A 138 4.83 7.84 19.93
N ALA A 139 4.42 6.59 19.77
CA ALA A 139 5.29 5.45 20.10
C ALA A 139 6.42 5.26 19.08
N SER A 140 6.11 5.34 17.78
CA SER A 140 7.11 5.21 16.71
C SER A 140 7.24 6.44 15.80
N TRP A 141 6.50 7.51 16.11
CA TRP A 141 6.54 8.80 15.41
C TRP A 141 6.88 9.93 16.39
N PRO A 142 7.96 10.69 16.17
CA PRO A 142 8.35 11.76 17.07
C PRO A 142 7.44 12.99 16.89
N GLY A 143 7.00 13.57 18.00
CA GLY A 143 6.21 14.81 18.00
C GLY A 143 4.93 14.67 17.18
N GLU A 144 4.74 15.56 16.21
CA GLU A 144 3.54 15.57 15.36
C GLU A 144 3.76 14.98 13.96
N THR A 145 4.90 14.33 13.71
CA THR A 145 5.26 13.79 12.38
C THR A 145 4.27 12.76 11.85
N TRP A 146 3.52 12.08 12.73
CA TRP A 146 2.46 11.17 12.33
C TRP A 146 1.33 11.87 11.57
N LYS A 147 1.03 13.17 11.83
CA LYS A 147 -0.07 13.88 11.16
C LYS A 147 0.11 14.04 9.66
N THR A 148 1.34 13.92 9.16
CA THR A 148 1.67 13.95 7.72
C THR A 148 2.50 12.74 7.30
N GLY A 149 2.26 11.60 7.95
CA GLY A 149 3.14 10.43 7.91
C GLY A 149 3.12 9.59 6.63
N GLY A 150 2.31 9.90 5.62
CA GLY A 150 2.25 9.13 4.37
C GLY A 150 1.58 7.77 4.57
N ALA A 151 2.31 6.69 4.29
CA ALA A 151 1.88 5.29 4.41
C ALA A 151 0.68 4.90 3.52
N ALA A 152 0.51 5.57 2.37
CA ALA A 152 -0.63 5.39 1.48
C ALA A 152 -0.72 3.95 0.91
N PRO A 153 -1.81 3.18 1.15
CA PRO A 153 -1.96 1.81 0.64
C PRO A 153 -2.48 1.79 -0.81
N TRP A 154 -1.65 2.21 -1.75
CA TRP A 154 -2.07 2.59 -3.11
C TRP A 154 -2.23 1.43 -4.11
N LEU A 155 -1.77 0.22 -3.79
CA LEU A 155 -1.82 -0.93 -4.72
C LEU A 155 -3.12 -1.76 -4.61
N GLY A 156 -3.95 -1.51 -3.60
CA GLY A 156 -5.08 -2.36 -3.24
C GLY A 156 -4.66 -3.48 -2.27
N GLY A 157 -5.55 -4.44 -2.05
CA GLY A 157 -5.32 -5.53 -1.10
C GLY A 157 -5.91 -6.86 -1.58
N SER A 158 -5.60 -7.92 -0.85
CA SER A 158 -6.17 -9.26 -1.03
C SER A 158 -7.08 -9.61 0.15
N TYR A 159 -7.95 -10.61 -0.02
CA TYR A 159 -8.80 -11.13 1.04
C TYR A 159 -8.72 -12.64 1.09
N ASP A 160 -8.71 -13.17 2.30
CA ASP A 160 -8.73 -14.61 2.54
C ASP A 160 -9.93 -15.00 3.40
N PRO A 161 -10.94 -15.69 2.83
CA PRO A 161 -12.12 -16.10 3.58
C PRO A 161 -11.81 -17.11 4.68
N THR A 162 -10.69 -17.82 4.62
CA THR A 162 -10.31 -18.80 5.65
C THR A 162 -9.85 -18.13 6.95
N THR A 163 -9.22 -16.96 6.85
CA THR A 163 -8.79 -16.16 8.00
C THR A 163 -9.79 -15.05 8.34
N GLY A 164 -10.63 -14.65 7.38
CA GLY A 164 -11.52 -13.49 7.50
C GLY A 164 -10.78 -12.16 7.43
N LEU A 165 -9.51 -12.16 7.00
CA LEU A 165 -8.65 -10.98 6.97
C LEU A 165 -8.44 -10.48 5.54
N ALA A 166 -8.43 -9.16 5.39
CA ALA A 166 -7.90 -8.50 4.21
C ALA A 166 -6.46 -8.05 4.46
N TYR A 167 -5.57 -8.29 3.50
CA TYR A 167 -4.15 -7.95 3.60
C TYR A 167 -3.84 -6.78 2.69
N PHE A 168 -3.36 -5.69 3.28
CA PHE A 168 -2.95 -4.49 2.57
C PHE A 168 -1.47 -4.23 2.82
N GLY A 169 -0.76 -3.88 1.76
CA GLY A 169 0.54 -3.26 1.89
C GLY A 169 0.40 -1.76 2.09
N THR A 170 1.25 -1.16 2.92
CA THR A 170 1.25 0.29 3.22
C THR A 170 2.47 0.98 2.62
N GLY A 171 2.28 2.24 2.23
CA GLY A 171 3.30 3.04 1.55
C GLY A 171 4.47 3.46 2.41
N ASN A 172 5.37 4.23 1.80
CA ASN A 172 6.49 4.92 2.44
C ASN A 172 6.05 5.87 3.58
N PRO A 173 6.86 6.03 4.64
CA PRO A 173 6.68 7.10 5.62
C PRO A 173 7.13 8.46 5.04
N GLY A 174 6.27 9.46 5.14
CA GLY A 174 6.56 10.83 4.71
C GLY A 174 7.24 11.68 5.80
N PRO A 175 8.15 12.61 5.44
CA PRO A 175 8.77 12.82 4.12
C PRO A 175 9.87 11.79 3.83
N TRP A 176 10.44 11.74 2.62
CA TRP A 176 11.54 10.81 2.30
C TRP A 176 12.76 10.96 3.22
N ASN A 177 13.05 12.19 3.67
CA ASN A 177 14.10 12.44 4.66
C ASN A 177 13.76 11.78 6.01
N SER A 178 14.29 10.58 6.22
CA SER A 178 14.05 9.80 7.43
C SER A 178 14.60 10.43 8.72
N HIS A 179 15.55 11.37 8.63
CA HIS A 179 16.20 11.99 9.79
C HIS A 179 15.28 12.95 10.55
N VAL A 180 14.23 13.48 9.90
CA VAL A 180 13.24 14.35 10.55
C VAL A 180 12.09 13.58 11.23
N ARG A 181 12.05 12.26 11.06
CA ARG A 181 11.01 11.37 11.59
C ARG A 181 11.58 10.10 12.23
N LYS A 182 12.61 10.26 13.07
CA LYS A 182 13.30 9.15 13.75
C LYS A 182 12.33 8.27 14.55
N GLY A 183 12.35 6.96 14.28
CA GLY A 183 11.45 5.97 14.88
C GLY A 183 10.98 4.99 13.82
N ASP A 184 10.39 3.87 14.24
CA ASP A 184 9.96 2.82 13.30
C ASP A 184 8.92 3.30 12.28
N ASN A 185 8.19 4.38 12.58
CA ASN A 185 7.18 4.98 11.70
C ASN A 185 6.02 4.01 11.36
N LEU A 186 5.48 3.31 12.36
CA LEU A 186 4.40 2.33 12.13
C LEU A 186 3.10 3.02 11.66
N TYR A 187 2.31 2.45 10.76
CA TYR A 187 2.49 1.17 10.07
C TYR A 187 2.93 1.40 8.63
N SER A 188 3.87 2.32 8.38
CA SER A 188 4.46 2.50 7.05
C SER A 188 5.31 1.30 6.63
N ALA A 189 5.52 1.11 5.33
CA ALA A 189 6.30 0.02 4.74
C ALA A 189 5.99 -1.35 5.38
N SER A 190 4.70 -1.66 5.48
CA SER A 190 4.20 -2.81 6.22
C SER A 190 3.20 -3.61 5.41
N THR A 191 3.05 -4.88 5.76
CA THR A 191 1.81 -5.63 5.51
C THR A 191 0.94 -5.53 6.75
N VAL A 192 -0.30 -5.07 6.59
CA VAL A 192 -1.31 -5.04 7.66
C VAL A 192 -2.45 -6.00 7.33
N ALA A 193 -2.84 -6.81 8.30
CA ALA A 193 -4.00 -7.69 8.19
C ALA A 193 -5.18 -7.08 8.94
N ILE A 194 -6.25 -6.78 8.21
CA ILE A 194 -7.42 -6.08 8.71
C ILE A 194 -8.59 -7.04 8.75
N ASP A 195 -9.26 -7.11 9.90
CA ASP A 195 -10.54 -7.79 10.02
C ASP A 195 -11.61 -7.00 9.27
N VAL A 196 -12.14 -7.60 8.21
CA VAL A 196 -13.06 -6.94 7.25
C VAL A 196 -14.34 -6.46 7.92
N LYS A 197 -14.80 -7.14 8.98
CA LYS A 197 -16.06 -6.81 9.65
C LYS A 197 -15.92 -5.59 10.57
N THR A 198 -14.74 -5.43 11.17
CA THR A 198 -14.50 -4.43 12.21
C THR A 198 -13.61 -3.26 11.77
N GLY A 199 -12.82 -3.42 10.71
CA GLY A 199 -11.81 -2.45 10.30
C GLY A 199 -10.62 -2.36 11.26
N GLN A 200 -10.42 -3.37 12.13
CA GLN A 200 -9.31 -3.42 13.08
C GLN A 200 -8.12 -4.15 12.47
N ILE A 201 -6.91 -3.63 12.70
CA ILE A 201 -5.66 -4.32 12.38
C ILE A 201 -5.49 -5.47 13.39
N LYS A 202 -5.42 -6.71 12.91
CA LYS A 202 -5.22 -7.92 13.73
C LYS A 202 -3.75 -8.20 13.96
N TRP A 203 -2.95 -8.01 12.92
CA TRP A 203 -1.51 -8.11 12.98
C TRP A 203 -0.89 -7.24 11.88
N HIS A 204 0.40 -6.96 12.02
CA HIS A 204 1.20 -6.31 11.00
C HIS A 204 2.61 -6.90 10.98
N TYR A 205 3.28 -6.75 9.84
CA TYR A 205 4.72 -7.00 9.70
C TYR A 205 5.33 -5.83 8.93
N GLN A 206 6.27 -5.11 9.55
CA GLN A 206 6.95 -3.98 8.93
C GLN A 206 8.23 -4.44 8.23
N SER A 207 8.26 -4.35 6.89
CA SER A 207 9.39 -4.81 6.08
C SER A 207 10.57 -3.84 6.11
N THR A 208 10.30 -2.53 6.26
CA THR A 208 11.34 -1.48 6.24
C THR A 208 11.12 -0.43 7.35
N PRO A 209 11.50 -0.72 8.62
CA PRO A 209 11.37 0.24 9.73
C PRO A 209 12.20 1.51 9.52
N ASN A 210 11.63 2.68 9.78
CA ASN A 210 12.28 3.97 9.50
C ASN A 210 12.84 4.06 8.07
N ASP A 211 12.03 3.70 7.07
CA ASP A 211 12.42 3.72 5.67
C ASP A 211 13.05 5.05 5.26
N GLY A 212 14.14 4.98 4.51
CA GLY A 212 14.89 6.13 4.01
C GLY A 212 15.22 6.03 2.53
N TRP A 213 14.60 5.09 1.80
CA TRP A 213 14.87 4.85 0.37
C TRP A 213 13.61 4.92 -0.50
N ASP A 214 12.46 5.24 0.10
CA ASP A 214 11.16 5.17 -0.56
C ASP A 214 10.86 3.74 -1.01
N TYR A 215 10.94 2.79 -0.08
CA TYR A 215 10.53 1.41 -0.31
C TYR A 215 9.10 1.21 0.21
N ASP A 216 8.10 1.66 -0.55
CA ASP A 216 6.71 1.37 -0.20
C ASP A 216 6.49 -0.12 -0.01
N GLY A 217 5.93 -0.49 1.14
CA GLY A 217 5.53 -1.85 1.43
C GLY A 217 4.18 -2.23 0.81
N VAL A 218 3.76 -1.61 -0.30
CA VAL A 218 2.40 -1.82 -0.85
C VAL A 218 2.21 -3.14 -1.59
N ASN A 219 3.29 -3.87 -1.89
CA ASN A 219 3.21 -5.07 -2.70
C ASN A 219 2.26 -6.12 -2.14
N GLU A 220 1.59 -6.81 -3.06
CA GLU A 220 0.53 -7.75 -2.76
C GLU A 220 1.00 -8.90 -1.86
N PHE A 221 0.14 -9.27 -0.93
CA PHE A 221 0.32 -10.42 -0.04
C PHE A 221 -0.58 -11.56 -0.53
N ILE A 222 0.04 -12.62 -1.07
CA ILE A 222 -0.68 -13.75 -1.65
C ILE A 222 -0.70 -14.89 -0.64
N THR A 223 -1.89 -15.28 -0.19
CA THR A 223 -2.05 -16.41 0.73
C THR A 223 -2.05 -17.75 -0.01
N PHE A 224 -1.42 -18.75 0.58
CA PHE A 224 -1.31 -20.11 0.06
C PHE A 224 -1.17 -21.11 1.21
N ASP A 225 -1.37 -22.39 0.91
CA ASP A 225 -1.15 -23.46 1.87
C ASP A 225 0.27 -23.98 1.76
N MET A 226 0.95 -24.10 2.90
CA MET A 226 2.29 -24.67 3.04
C MET A 226 2.29 -25.62 4.23
N ASP A 227 2.50 -26.91 3.98
CA ASP A 227 2.54 -27.95 5.02
C ASP A 227 1.31 -27.96 5.94
N GLY A 228 0.12 -27.78 5.35
CA GLY A 228 -1.15 -27.74 6.09
C GLY A 228 -1.41 -26.46 6.87
N LYS A 229 -0.54 -25.44 6.72
CA LYS A 229 -0.67 -24.13 7.34
C LYS A 229 -1.01 -23.06 6.32
N ARG A 230 -1.92 -22.16 6.68
CA ARG A 230 -2.22 -20.97 5.90
C ARG A 230 -1.12 -19.92 6.10
N VAL A 231 -0.41 -19.63 5.03
CA VAL A 231 0.70 -18.66 5.02
C VAL A 231 0.45 -17.64 3.92
N GLY A 232 1.24 -16.57 3.88
CA GLY A 232 1.27 -15.69 2.73
C GLY A 232 2.65 -15.17 2.43
N ALA A 233 2.83 -14.77 1.18
CA ALA A 233 4.10 -14.33 0.65
C ALA A 233 3.99 -12.96 -0.01
N LYS A 234 5.11 -12.23 0.01
CA LYS A 234 5.24 -10.91 -0.59
C LYS A 234 6.67 -10.70 -1.10
N ALA A 235 6.79 -10.33 -2.37
CA ALA A 235 8.01 -9.75 -2.92
C ALA A 235 7.93 -8.22 -2.78
N ASP A 236 8.72 -7.65 -1.87
CA ASP A 236 8.64 -6.24 -1.50
C ASP A 236 9.56 -5.34 -2.36
N ARG A 237 9.24 -4.05 -2.46
CA ARG A 237 10.07 -3.04 -3.12
C ARG A 237 11.52 -3.08 -2.64
N ASN A 238 11.73 -3.35 -1.35
CA ASN A 238 13.06 -3.37 -0.74
C ASN A 238 13.98 -4.52 -1.21
N GLY A 239 13.49 -5.43 -2.07
CA GLY A 239 14.29 -6.51 -2.67
C GLY A 239 14.28 -7.83 -1.89
N PHE A 240 13.57 -7.90 -0.76
CA PHE A 240 13.35 -9.14 -0.01
C PHE A 240 11.98 -9.77 -0.30
N PHE A 241 11.98 -11.09 -0.33
CA PHE A 241 10.80 -11.93 -0.41
C PHE A 241 10.50 -12.42 1.00
N TYR A 242 9.30 -12.13 1.49
CA TYR A 242 8.85 -12.46 2.84
C TYR A 242 7.81 -13.57 2.79
N VAL A 243 7.90 -14.52 3.72
CA VAL A 243 6.89 -15.54 3.98
C VAL A 243 6.45 -15.41 5.44
N LEU A 244 5.16 -15.12 5.63
CA LEU A 244 4.55 -14.89 6.95
C LEU A 244 3.44 -15.91 7.20
N ASP A 245 3.19 -16.24 8.46
CA ASP A 245 1.92 -16.83 8.87
C ASP A 245 0.78 -15.85 8.57
N ALA A 246 -0.25 -16.32 7.86
CA ALA A 246 -1.36 -15.45 7.43
C ALA A 246 -2.32 -15.07 8.57
N THR A 247 -2.26 -15.77 9.70
CA THR A 247 -3.19 -15.61 10.83
C THR A 247 -2.66 -14.68 11.92
N ASP A 248 -1.34 -14.65 12.13
CA ASP A 248 -0.70 -13.83 13.19
C ASP A 248 0.45 -12.94 12.70
N GLY A 249 0.83 -13.02 11.43
CA GLY A 249 1.89 -12.21 10.83
C GLY A 249 3.30 -12.63 11.21
N LYS A 250 3.49 -13.75 11.91
CA LYS A 250 4.81 -14.23 12.30
C LYS A 250 5.68 -14.50 11.09
N LEU A 251 6.89 -13.93 11.08
CA LEU A 251 7.88 -14.19 10.04
C LEU A 251 8.33 -15.66 10.07
N LEU A 252 8.19 -16.34 8.93
CA LEU A 252 8.62 -17.73 8.74
C LEU A 252 9.90 -17.80 7.93
N ASN A 253 10.04 -16.95 6.90
CA ASN A 253 11.24 -16.88 6.08
C ASN A 253 11.37 -15.50 5.41
N ALA A 254 12.59 -15.07 5.14
CA ALA A 254 12.88 -13.90 4.33
C ALA A 254 14.23 -14.03 3.62
N PHE A 255 14.26 -13.76 2.32
CA PHE A 255 15.46 -13.88 1.49
C PHE A 255 15.43 -12.89 0.32
N PRO A 256 16.58 -12.42 -0.18
CA PRO A 256 16.61 -11.54 -1.34
C PRO A 256 16.09 -12.26 -2.59
N PHE A 257 15.28 -11.58 -3.41
CA PHE A 257 14.82 -12.10 -4.72
C PHE A 257 15.44 -11.37 -5.92
N VAL A 258 16.29 -10.38 -5.65
CA VAL A 258 17.10 -9.65 -6.64
C VAL A 258 18.59 -9.89 -6.40
N LYS A 259 19.42 -9.65 -7.42
CA LYS A 259 20.86 -9.94 -7.36
C LYS A 259 21.63 -9.04 -6.40
N LYS A 260 21.19 -7.78 -6.22
CA LYS A 260 21.89 -6.81 -5.38
C LYS A 260 20.93 -6.10 -4.43
N VAL A 261 21.22 -6.22 -3.14
CA VAL A 261 20.59 -5.47 -2.05
C VAL A 261 21.71 -4.79 -1.26
N THR A 262 21.64 -3.46 -1.11
CA THR A 262 22.69 -2.68 -0.42
C THR A 262 22.26 -2.15 0.94
N TRP A 263 20.97 -1.87 1.13
CA TRP A 263 20.47 -1.24 2.36
C TRP A 263 20.48 -2.16 3.59
N ALA A 264 20.40 -3.48 3.39
CA ALA A 264 20.46 -4.49 4.43
C ALA A 264 21.11 -5.77 3.92
N THR A 265 21.82 -6.48 4.81
CA THR A 265 22.54 -7.72 4.48
C THR A 265 21.66 -8.96 4.56
N SER A 266 20.64 -8.93 5.41
CA SER A 266 19.70 -10.04 5.67
C SER A 266 18.53 -9.55 6.52
N ILE A 267 17.52 -10.40 6.69
CA ILE A 267 16.46 -10.21 7.69
C ILE A 267 16.70 -11.22 8.82
N ASP A 268 16.76 -10.74 10.06
CA ASP A 268 16.87 -11.60 11.23
C ASP A 268 15.51 -12.28 11.48
N LEU A 269 15.44 -13.60 11.31
CA LEU A 269 14.21 -14.38 11.47
C LEU A 269 13.71 -14.46 12.92
N LYS A 270 14.55 -14.17 13.92
CA LYS A 270 14.14 -14.16 15.34
C LYS A 270 13.47 -12.85 15.71
N THR A 271 14.04 -11.73 15.27
CA THR A 271 13.54 -10.39 15.61
C THR A 271 12.55 -9.86 14.57
N GLY A 272 12.56 -10.42 13.36
CA GLY A 272 11.80 -9.95 12.21
C GLY A 272 12.39 -8.71 11.53
N ARG A 273 13.54 -8.21 11.99
CA ARG A 273 14.10 -6.91 11.58
C ARG A 273 15.24 -7.06 10.56
N PRO A 274 15.42 -6.07 9.67
CA PRO A 274 16.56 -6.05 8.76
C PRO A 274 17.88 -5.78 9.50
N ASN A 275 18.93 -6.49 9.09
CA ASN A 275 20.31 -6.20 9.46
C ASN A 275 20.83 -5.08 8.53
N TYR A 276 20.51 -3.83 8.90
CA TYR A 276 20.87 -2.63 8.15
C TYR A 276 22.37 -2.54 7.88
N ASP A 277 22.73 -2.10 6.67
CA ASP A 277 24.06 -1.59 6.40
C ASP A 277 24.07 -0.06 6.60
N PRO A 278 24.64 0.45 7.70
CA PRO A 278 24.65 1.88 7.97
C PRO A 278 25.43 2.68 6.93
N ALA A 279 26.34 2.04 6.17
CA ALA A 279 27.09 2.72 5.11
C ALA A 279 26.22 3.08 3.89
N ASN A 280 25.07 2.40 3.72
CA ASN A 280 24.14 2.60 2.60
C ASN A 280 22.86 3.37 2.99
N ARG A 281 22.86 4.03 4.16
CA ARG A 281 21.78 4.93 4.56
C ARG A 281 22.06 6.34 4.04
N PRO A 282 21.09 7.01 3.37
CA PRO A 282 21.26 8.39 2.93
C PRO A 282 21.56 9.30 4.13
N GLY A 283 22.59 10.14 3.98
CA GLY A 283 23.16 10.90 5.10
C GLY A 283 22.20 11.94 5.70
N ASP A 284 22.45 12.36 6.94
CA ASP A 284 21.69 13.42 7.62
C ASP A 284 22.15 14.79 7.10
N PRO A 285 21.29 15.61 6.49
CA PRO A 285 21.64 16.97 6.05
C PRO A 285 22.09 17.88 7.19
N THR A 286 21.63 17.59 8.41
CA THR A 286 21.88 18.40 9.60
C THR A 286 23.08 17.92 10.41
N ALA A 287 23.80 16.88 9.93
CA ALA A 287 25.00 16.40 10.59
C ALA A 287 26.08 17.50 10.68
N ALA A 288 26.85 17.48 11.77
CA ALA A 288 27.93 18.43 12.00
C ALA A 288 28.94 18.42 10.83
N GLY A 289 29.17 19.61 10.25
CA GLY A 289 30.04 19.79 9.08
C GLY A 289 29.34 19.70 7.71
N GLY A 290 28.01 19.48 7.68
CA GLY A 290 27.19 19.60 6.47
C GLY A 290 26.73 21.05 6.19
N ASP A 291 26.20 21.28 4.99
CA ASP A 291 25.64 22.58 4.57
C ASP A 291 24.17 22.79 4.98
N GLY A 292 23.56 21.80 5.64
CA GLY A 292 22.15 21.81 6.03
C GLY A 292 21.17 21.51 4.90
N ALA A 293 21.64 21.42 3.64
CA ALA A 293 20.80 21.27 2.46
C ALA A 293 20.82 19.84 1.89
N LYS A 294 21.95 19.14 2.02
CA LYS A 294 22.12 17.79 1.44
C LYS A 294 22.97 16.87 2.32
N GLY A 295 22.43 15.68 2.59
CA GLY A 295 23.15 14.59 3.21
C GLY A 295 24.14 13.89 2.27
N LYS A 296 25.04 13.08 2.84
CA LYS A 296 25.95 12.23 2.05
C LYS A 296 25.17 11.31 1.09
N SER A 297 25.54 11.33 -0.19
CA SER A 297 25.01 10.42 -1.21
C SER A 297 25.47 8.99 -0.98
N VAL A 298 24.57 8.04 -1.22
CA VAL A 298 24.84 6.61 -1.20
C VAL A 298 24.27 5.94 -2.44
N PHE A 299 24.94 4.90 -2.91
CA PHE A 299 24.40 4.03 -3.94
C PHE A 299 23.41 3.04 -3.32
N SER A 300 22.15 3.08 -3.75
CA SER A 300 21.13 2.14 -3.34
C SER A 300 20.81 1.16 -4.48
N ALA A 301 20.82 -0.13 -4.17
CA ALA A 301 20.19 -1.17 -4.97
C ALA A 301 19.32 -2.04 -4.04
N PRO A 302 18.03 -2.25 -4.33
CA PRO A 302 17.31 -1.67 -5.47
C PRO A 302 17.17 -0.13 -5.37
N GLY A 303 16.95 0.56 -6.49
CA GLY A 303 16.56 1.98 -6.48
C GLY A 303 15.17 2.18 -5.86
N PHE A 304 14.68 3.43 -5.74
CA PHE A 304 13.39 3.73 -5.08
C PHE A 304 12.19 2.98 -5.69
N LEU A 305 12.21 2.76 -7.00
CA LEU A 305 11.19 1.96 -7.69
C LEU A 305 11.26 0.45 -7.36
N GLY A 306 12.26 0.04 -6.58
CA GLY A 306 12.36 -1.25 -5.90
C GLY A 306 12.83 -2.40 -6.79
N GLY A 307 13.12 -3.53 -6.15
CA GLY A 307 13.37 -4.83 -6.80
C GLY A 307 12.11 -5.38 -7.47
N LYS A 308 10.96 -4.85 -7.08
CA LYS A 308 9.65 -4.97 -7.71
C LYS A 308 8.86 -3.69 -7.41
N ASN A 309 7.94 -3.30 -8.30
CA ASN A 309 7.05 -2.16 -8.12
C ASN A 309 5.58 -2.63 -8.18
N GLN A 310 4.68 -1.91 -8.83
CA GLN A 310 3.25 -2.21 -8.89
C GLN A 310 2.87 -3.53 -9.59
N MET A 311 3.74 -4.11 -10.42
CA MET A 311 3.41 -5.29 -11.23
C MET A 311 3.15 -6.51 -10.34
N PRO A 312 1.97 -7.17 -10.39
CA PRO A 312 1.65 -8.28 -9.50
C PRO A 312 2.48 -9.53 -9.81
N MET A 313 2.84 -10.30 -8.78
CA MET A 313 3.42 -11.63 -8.89
C MET A 313 2.30 -12.68 -9.01
N ALA A 314 2.63 -13.87 -9.50
CA ALA A 314 1.71 -15.00 -9.59
C ALA A 314 2.20 -16.18 -8.74
N TYR A 315 1.26 -16.95 -8.18
CA TYR A 315 1.55 -18.23 -7.51
C TYR A 315 0.88 -19.37 -8.27
N SER A 316 1.60 -20.49 -8.44
CA SER A 316 1.04 -21.71 -9.01
C SER A 316 1.02 -22.84 -7.98
N PRO A 317 -0.16 -23.32 -7.55
CA PRO A 317 -0.25 -24.46 -6.64
C PRO A 317 0.24 -25.78 -7.26
N LYS A 318 0.37 -25.84 -8.60
CA LYS A 318 0.90 -27.02 -9.30
C LYS A 318 2.41 -27.14 -9.19
N THR A 319 3.12 -26.01 -9.23
CA THR A 319 4.59 -25.98 -9.17
C THR A 319 5.11 -25.63 -7.78
N GLY A 320 4.27 -25.05 -6.92
CA GLY A 320 4.68 -24.51 -5.62
C GLY A 320 5.59 -23.28 -5.76
N LEU A 321 5.50 -22.55 -6.88
CA LEU A 321 6.41 -21.44 -7.20
C LEU A 321 5.68 -20.12 -7.30
N PHE A 322 6.39 -19.07 -6.90
CA PHE A 322 6.06 -17.68 -7.19
C PHE A 322 6.82 -17.21 -8.43
N TYR A 323 6.11 -16.55 -9.34
CA TYR A 323 6.66 -15.92 -10.54
C TYR A 323 6.62 -14.41 -10.33
N VAL A 324 7.79 -13.85 -10.00
CA VAL A 324 7.94 -12.45 -9.63
C VAL A 324 8.54 -11.69 -10.81
N PRO A 325 7.83 -10.71 -11.39
CA PRO A 325 8.46 -9.76 -12.30
C PRO A 325 9.34 -8.81 -11.47
N THR A 326 10.64 -8.76 -11.78
CA THR A 326 11.64 -8.02 -10.99
C THR A 326 12.30 -6.89 -11.77
N ASN A 327 12.89 -5.95 -11.04
CA ASN A 327 13.75 -4.89 -11.56
C ASN A 327 15.17 -5.10 -11.03
N GLU A 328 16.17 -5.01 -11.90
CA GLU A 328 17.60 -5.05 -11.55
C GLU A 328 18.23 -3.68 -11.86
N TRP A 329 18.14 -2.76 -10.91
CA TRP A 329 18.63 -1.38 -11.03
C TRP A 329 18.96 -0.75 -9.67
N GLY A 330 19.71 0.35 -9.70
CA GLY A 330 20.04 1.13 -8.52
C GLY A 330 19.94 2.63 -8.77
N MET A 331 20.17 3.41 -7.73
CA MET A 331 20.17 4.88 -7.76
C MET A 331 21.24 5.46 -6.84
N GLU A 332 21.69 6.67 -7.14
CA GLU A 332 22.32 7.53 -6.13
C GLU A 332 21.21 8.27 -5.38
N ILE A 333 21.22 8.21 -4.05
CA ILE A 333 20.22 8.85 -3.19
C ILE A 333 20.87 9.60 -2.03
N TRP A 334 20.26 10.71 -1.65
CA TRP A 334 20.59 11.56 -0.51
C TRP A 334 19.28 12.09 0.09
N ASN A 335 19.32 12.43 1.38
CA ASN A 335 18.25 13.14 2.10
C ASN A 335 18.55 14.61 2.22
#